data_AF-A0A450YRN5-F1
#
_entry.id   AF-A0A450YRN5-F1
#
_cell.length_a   1.000
_cell.length_b   1.000
_cell.length_c   1.000
_cell.angle_alpha   90.00
_cell.angle_beta   90.00
_cell.angle_gamma   90.00
#
_symmetry.space_group_name_H-M   'P 1'
#
loop_
_entity.id
_entity.type
_entity.pdbx_description
1 polymer ?
#
loop_
_entity_poly.entity_id
_entity_poly.type
_entity_poly.pdbx_seq_one_letter_code
_entity_poly.pdbx_strand_id
1 'polypeptide(L)'
;MELITTKEAVSIIGCTFKKFEKYLSKRVITPNKKVSGRNYFDKAVVKSFVPPPKRKPQKRKVSSATKKSQLQEVIEKWQVHKADTNSADVQIGIHTEKITQIELEMKNYSREDSEFSNLRKQLVKHVVERRRLLNYLEKTNYSRFRRAVERIYPRKVA
;
A
#
# COMPACT_ATOMS: atom_id res chain seq x y z
N MET A 1 11.29 -34.13 -27.63
CA MET A 1 11.08 -33.07 -26.63
C MET A 1 12.45 -32.57 -26.18
N GLU A 2 12.86 -31.37 -26.59
CA GLU A 2 14.12 -30.77 -26.12
C GLU A 2 13.92 -30.22 -24.70
N LEU A 3 14.59 -30.82 -23.72
CA LEU A 3 14.54 -30.37 -22.33
C LEU A 3 15.63 -29.35 -22.05
N ILE A 4 15.22 -28.18 -21.53
CA ILE A 4 16.10 -27.08 -21.15
C ILE A 4 16.13 -26.87 -19.64
N THR A 5 17.22 -26.30 -19.15
CA THR A 5 17.40 -25.97 -17.72
C THR A 5 16.63 -24.71 -17.32
N THR A 6 16.48 -24.51 -16.01
CA THR A 6 15.91 -23.27 -15.45
C THR A 6 16.63 -22.01 -15.94
N LYS A 7 17.97 -22.03 -16.05
CA LYS A 7 18.77 -20.88 -16.48
C LYS A 7 18.47 -20.50 -17.93
N GLU A 8 18.39 -21.50 -18.81
CA GLU A 8 18.03 -21.30 -20.21
C GLU A 8 16.59 -20.82 -20.36
N ALA A 9 15.66 -21.37 -19.57
CA ALA A 9 14.26 -20.95 -19.60
C ALA A 9 14.07 -19.49 -19.16
N VAL A 10 14.80 -19.06 -18.13
CA VAL A 10 14.82 -17.66 -17.65
C VAL A 10 15.34 -16.71 -18.73
N SER A 11 16.39 -17.13 -19.46
CA SER A 11 16.95 -16.37 -20.58
C SER A 11 15.98 -16.26 -21.75
N ILE A 12 15.30 -17.34 -22.14
CA ILE A 12 14.32 -17.36 -23.24
C ILE A 12 13.11 -16.45 -22.93
N ILE A 13 12.60 -16.48 -21.69
CA ILE A 13 11.46 -15.64 -21.28
C ILE A 13 11.88 -14.18 -21.06
N GLY A 14 13.18 -13.89 -20.93
CA GLY A 14 13.68 -12.54 -20.68
C GLY A 14 13.25 -12.01 -19.31
N CYS A 15 13.29 -12.84 -18.27
CA CYS A 15 12.86 -12.46 -16.91
C CYS A 15 13.96 -12.70 -15.86
N THR A 16 13.78 -12.17 -14.65
CA THR A 16 14.68 -12.46 -13.51
C THR A 16 14.34 -13.81 -12.89
N PHE A 17 15.33 -14.51 -12.33
CA PHE A 17 15.13 -15.81 -11.65
C PHE A 17 14.00 -15.82 -10.61
N LYS A 18 13.95 -14.82 -9.70
CA LYS A 18 12.87 -14.68 -8.69
C LYS A 18 11.46 -14.62 -9.31
N LYS A 19 11.33 -13.99 -10.48
CA LYS A 19 10.06 -13.87 -11.21
C LYS A 19 9.67 -15.20 -11.84
N PHE A 20 10.65 -15.95 -12.34
CA PHE A 20 10.46 -17.29 -12.86
C PHE A 20 10.06 -18.29 -11.76
N GLU A 21 10.69 -18.23 -10.59
CA GLU A 21 10.26 -19.02 -9.43
C GLU A 21 8.80 -18.73 -9.05
N LYS A 22 8.36 -17.47 -9.11
CA LYS A 22 6.96 -17.11 -8.88
C LYS A 22 6.01 -17.74 -9.91
N TYR A 23 6.45 -17.99 -11.15
CA TYR A 23 5.67 -18.75 -12.13
C TYR A 23 5.57 -20.24 -11.76
N LEU A 24 6.64 -20.83 -11.24
CA LEU A 24 6.63 -22.20 -10.73
C LEU A 24 5.73 -22.35 -9.50
N SER A 25 5.84 -21.45 -8.51
CA SER A 25 5.00 -21.46 -7.31
C SER A 25 3.51 -21.30 -7.61
N LYS A 26 3.18 -20.49 -8.64
CA LYS A 26 1.79 -20.29 -9.09
C LYS A 26 1.32 -21.35 -10.08
N ARG A 27 2.12 -22.39 -10.37
CA ARG A 27 1.84 -23.45 -11.35
C ARG A 27 1.48 -22.91 -12.74
N VAL A 28 2.03 -21.76 -13.09
CA VAL A 28 1.87 -21.12 -14.40
C VAL A 28 2.77 -21.81 -15.44
N ILE A 29 3.93 -22.30 -15.01
CA ILE A 29 4.83 -23.18 -15.76
C ILE A 29 5.13 -24.36 -14.85
N THR A 30 5.11 -25.58 -15.37
CA THR A 30 5.44 -26.80 -14.62
C THR A 30 6.68 -27.47 -15.20
N PRO A 31 7.58 -28.01 -14.36
CA PRO A 31 8.74 -28.76 -14.84
C PRO A 31 8.30 -30.13 -15.36
N ASN A 32 8.82 -30.53 -16.52
CA ASN A 32 8.57 -31.83 -17.12
C ASN A 32 9.37 -32.94 -16.44
N LYS A 33 10.61 -32.62 -16.03
CA LYS A 33 11.52 -33.59 -15.38
C LYS A 33 12.28 -32.91 -14.24
N LYS A 34 12.51 -33.68 -13.17
CA LYS A 34 13.35 -33.27 -12.05
C LYS A 34 14.47 -34.28 -11.87
N VAL A 35 15.73 -33.85 -12.00
CA VAL A 35 16.91 -34.72 -11.87
C VAL A 35 17.91 -34.05 -10.93
N SER A 36 18.34 -34.77 -9.89
CA SER A 36 19.33 -34.25 -8.91
C SER A 36 18.95 -32.85 -8.38
N GLY A 37 17.67 -32.65 -8.05
CA GLY A 37 17.16 -31.37 -7.56
C GLY A 37 16.97 -30.26 -8.59
N ARG A 38 17.36 -30.46 -9.86
CA ARG A 38 17.21 -29.47 -10.94
C ARG A 38 15.93 -29.70 -11.74
N ASN A 39 15.26 -28.61 -12.09
CA ASN A 39 14.06 -28.60 -12.92
C ASN A 39 14.42 -28.47 -14.40
N TYR A 40 13.80 -29.30 -15.24
CA TYR A 40 13.92 -29.28 -16.69
C TYR A 40 12.55 -29.04 -17.31
N PHE A 41 12.51 -28.19 -18.34
CA PHE A 41 11.30 -27.74 -19.02
C PHE A 41 11.36 -28.07 -20.49
N ASP A 42 10.23 -28.33 -21.11
CA ASP A 42 10.17 -28.42 -22.57
C ASP A 42 10.41 -27.03 -23.19
N LYS A 43 11.41 -26.94 -24.07
CA LYS A 43 11.80 -25.71 -24.76
C LYS A 43 10.66 -25.12 -25.58
N ALA A 44 9.79 -25.95 -26.16
CA ALA A 44 8.66 -25.48 -26.95
C ALA A 44 7.63 -24.76 -26.07
N VAL A 45 7.33 -25.31 -24.89
CA VAL A 45 6.40 -24.75 -23.90
C VAL A 45 6.94 -23.44 -23.33
N VAL A 46 8.25 -23.36 -23.07
CA VAL A 46 8.88 -22.14 -22.56
C VAL A 46 8.92 -21.02 -23.60
N LYS A 47 9.14 -21.35 -24.89
CA LYS A 47 9.11 -20.36 -25.97
C LYS A 47 7.71 -19.82 -26.25
N SER A 48 6.68 -20.66 -26.15
CA SER A 48 5.28 -20.24 -26.34
C SER A 48 4.68 -19.56 -25.10
N PHE A 49 5.38 -19.62 -23.96
CA PHE A 49 4.93 -18.99 -22.74
C PHE A 49 4.93 -17.46 -22.86
N VAL A 50 3.74 -16.88 -22.81
CA VAL A 50 3.56 -15.43 -22.66
C VAL A 50 3.38 -15.11 -21.18
N PRO A 51 4.31 -14.36 -20.56
CA PRO A 51 4.16 -13.93 -19.17
C PRO A 51 2.80 -13.29 -18.93
N PRO A 52 2.05 -13.69 -17.87
CA PRO A 52 0.78 -13.04 -17.57
C PRO A 52 1.04 -11.54 -17.40
N PRO A 53 0.22 -10.67 -18.02
CA PRO A 53 0.40 -9.23 -17.91
C PRO A 53 0.42 -8.88 -16.43
N LYS A 54 1.29 -7.94 -16.02
CA LYS A 54 1.27 -7.42 -14.66
C LYS A 54 -0.15 -6.93 -14.42
N ARG A 55 -0.93 -7.64 -13.58
CA ARG A 55 -2.26 -7.18 -13.20
C ARG A 55 -2.06 -5.79 -12.61
N LYS A 56 -2.48 -4.75 -13.33
CA LYS A 56 -2.62 -3.45 -12.71
C LYS A 56 -3.56 -3.68 -11.52
N PRO A 57 -3.19 -3.28 -10.30
CA PRO A 57 -4.14 -3.29 -9.20
C PRO A 57 -5.38 -2.60 -9.73
N GLN A 58 -6.53 -3.28 -9.69
CA GLN A 58 -7.77 -2.66 -10.11
C GLN A 58 -7.93 -1.43 -9.23
N LYS A 59 -7.72 -0.24 -9.80
CA LYS A 59 -8.03 1.02 -9.12
C LYS A 59 -9.52 0.92 -8.83
N ARG A 60 -9.90 0.55 -7.60
CA ARG A 60 -11.28 0.75 -7.16
C ARG A 60 -11.53 2.23 -7.43
N LYS A 61 -12.45 2.53 -8.36
CA LYS A 61 -12.94 3.88 -8.54
C LYS A 61 -13.63 4.23 -7.23
N VAL A 62 -12.89 4.80 -6.28
CA VAL A 62 -13.52 5.50 -5.16
C VAL A 62 -14.15 6.71 -5.82
N SER A 63 -15.47 6.62 -6.02
CA SER A 63 -16.30 7.68 -6.56
C SER A 63 -15.92 8.99 -5.89
N SER A 64 -15.53 9.99 -6.69
CA SER A 64 -15.11 11.30 -6.23
C SER A 64 -16.20 12.04 -5.42
N ALA A 65 -17.45 11.59 -5.50
CA ALA A 65 -18.59 12.14 -4.78
C ALA A 65 -18.56 11.86 -3.26
N THR A 66 -18.11 10.69 -2.80
CA THR A 66 -18.08 10.34 -1.37
C THR A 66 -16.97 11.06 -0.60
N LYS A 67 -15.91 11.52 -1.28
CA LYS A 67 -14.77 12.17 -0.63
C LYS A 67 -15.07 13.56 -0.07
N LYS A 68 -15.99 14.32 -0.69
CA LYS A 68 -16.32 15.68 -0.22
C LYS A 68 -17.13 15.65 1.09
N SER A 69 -18.11 14.76 1.18
CA SER A 69 -18.93 14.61 2.40
C SER A 69 -18.09 14.17 3.60
N GLN A 70 -17.22 13.16 3.42
CA GLN A 70 -16.33 12.71 4.48
C GLN A 70 -15.37 13.81 4.95
N LEU A 71 -14.85 14.62 4.03
CA LEU A 71 -13.98 15.73 4.39
C LEU A 71 -14.73 16.80 5.20
N GLN A 72 -15.96 17.11 4.82
CA GLN A 72 -16.82 18.07 5.52
C GLN A 72 -17.07 17.64 6.97
N GLU A 73 -17.42 16.37 7.18
CA GLU A 73 -17.65 15.81 8.52
C GLU A 73 -16.41 15.90 9.41
N VAL A 74 -15.22 15.67 8.83
CA VAL A 74 -13.96 15.77 9.55
C VAL A 74 -13.65 17.22 9.92
N ILE A 75 -13.90 18.16 9.00
CA ILE A 75 -13.76 19.59 9.29
C ILE A 75 -14.70 19.98 10.43
N GLU A 76 -15.97 19.58 10.38
CA GLU A 76 -16.96 19.91 11.41
C GLU A 76 -16.62 19.36 12.80
N LYS A 77 -15.99 18.18 12.88
CA LYS A 77 -15.56 17.57 14.16
C LYS A 77 -14.33 18.24 14.77
N TRP A 78 -13.45 18.80 13.94
CA TRP A 78 -12.14 19.32 14.36
C TRP A 78 -12.04 20.84 14.34
N GLN A 79 -13.00 21.54 13.73
CA GLN A 79 -13.06 23.00 13.71
C GLN A 79 -13.13 23.57 15.13
N VAL A 80 -12.40 24.67 15.37
CA VAL A 80 -12.49 25.41 16.64
C VAL A 80 -13.65 26.40 16.61
N HIS A 81 -14.02 26.87 15.43
CA HIS A 81 -15.08 27.85 15.17
C HIS A 81 -15.71 27.54 13.81
N LYS A 82 -16.95 27.97 13.57
CA LYS A 82 -17.75 27.57 12.39
C LYS A 82 -17.14 27.93 11.03
N ALA A 83 -16.24 28.91 10.97
CA ALA A 83 -15.56 29.34 9.75
C ALA A 83 -14.16 28.72 9.59
N ASP A 84 -13.73 27.89 10.53
CA ASP A 84 -12.39 27.32 10.55
C ASP A 84 -12.27 26.15 9.57
N THR A 85 -11.55 26.38 8.48
CA THR A 85 -11.36 25.39 7.41
C THR A 85 -9.93 24.88 7.31
N ASN A 86 -8.96 25.57 7.94
CA ASN A 86 -7.55 25.29 7.71
C ASN A 86 -6.67 25.46 8.96
N SER A 87 -7.25 25.47 10.17
CA SER A 87 -6.44 25.46 11.39
C SER A 87 -5.65 24.16 11.56
N ALA A 88 -4.66 24.22 12.46
CA ALA A 88 -3.86 23.07 12.83
C ALA A 88 -4.73 21.91 13.36
N ASP A 89 -5.81 22.17 14.11
CA ASP A 89 -6.72 21.11 14.61
C ASP A 89 -7.46 20.42 13.46
N VAL A 90 -8.01 21.19 12.53
CA VAL A 90 -8.70 20.64 11.34
C VAL A 90 -7.75 19.79 10.52
N GLN A 91 -6.53 20.28 10.25
CA GLN A 91 -5.53 19.53 9.50
C GLN A 91 -5.05 18.27 10.22
N ILE A 92 -4.92 18.29 11.55
CA ILE A 92 -4.63 17.09 12.35
C ILE A 92 -5.74 16.04 12.18
N GLY A 93 -7.01 16.46 12.21
CA GLY A 93 -8.15 15.60 11.96
C GLY A 93 -8.11 14.96 10.58
N ILE A 94 -7.90 15.77 9.55
CA ILE A 94 -7.79 15.31 8.15
C ILE A 94 -6.65 14.30 7.99
N HIS A 95 -5.48 14.57 8.57
CA HIS A 95 -4.36 13.64 8.51
C HIS A 95 -4.64 12.35 9.27
N THR A 96 -5.34 12.40 10.39
CA THR A 96 -5.72 11.22 11.18
C THR A 96 -6.67 10.32 10.39
N GLU A 97 -7.67 10.87 9.74
CA GLU A 97 -8.61 10.12 8.89
C GLU A 97 -7.93 9.53 7.65
N LYS A 98 -6.98 10.24 7.04
CA LYS A 98 -6.17 9.68 5.94
C LYS A 98 -5.29 8.52 6.41
N ILE A 99 -4.73 8.60 7.62
CA ILE A 99 -3.92 7.52 8.20
C ILE A 99 -4.78 6.27 8.38
N THR A 100 -5.97 6.38 8.99
CA THR A 100 -6.87 5.24 9.20
C THR A 100 -7.34 4.63 7.87
N GLN A 101 -7.67 5.46 6.88
CA GLN A 101 -8.02 4.99 5.54
C GLN A 101 -6.87 4.23 4.86
N ILE A 102 -5.65 4.77 4.88
CA ILE A 102 -4.48 4.11 4.29
C ILE A 102 -4.18 2.79 5.00
N GLU A 103 -4.27 2.73 6.33
CA GLU A 103 -4.08 1.48 7.08
C GLU A 103 -5.09 0.40 6.69
N LEU A 104 -6.36 0.76 6.47
CA LEU A 104 -7.39 -0.15 5.96
C LEU A 104 -7.08 -0.60 4.53
N GLU A 105 -6.65 0.31 3.66
CA GLU A 105 -6.27 -0.02 2.29
C GLU A 105 -5.05 -0.95 2.24
N MET A 106 -4.06 -0.74 3.11
CA MET A 106 -2.85 -1.55 3.21
C MET A 106 -3.13 -3.02 3.52
N LYS A 107 -4.24 -3.35 4.23
CA LYS A 107 -4.63 -4.74 4.50
C LYS A 107 -4.99 -5.53 3.23
N ASN A 108 -5.34 -4.84 2.14
CA ASN A 108 -5.72 -5.47 0.87
C ASN A 108 -4.54 -5.78 -0.05
N TYR A 109 -3.33 -5.31 0.28
CA TYR A 109 -2.14 -5.45 -0.55
C TYR A 109 -1.05 -6.24 0.18
N SER A 110 -0.34 -7.11 -0.55
CA SER A 110 0.81 -7.84 0.00
C SER A 110 2.04 -6.94 0.05
N ARG A 111 2.99 -7.23 0.94
CA ARG A 111 4.23 -6.43 1.11
C ARG A 111 5.10 -6.39 -0.16
N GLU A 112 4.97 -7.39 -1.02
CA GLU A 112 5.68 -7.44 -2.31
C GLU A 112 5.03 -6.56 -3.38
N ASP A 113 3.80 -6.11 -3.17
CA ASP A 113 3.07 -5.32 -4.16
C ASP A 113 3.57 -3.88 -4.19
N SER A 114 3.69 -3.31 -5.39
CA SER A 114 4.10 -1.92 -5.58
C SER A 114 3.18 -0.93 -4.87
N GLU A 115 1.88 -1.24 -4.80
CA GLU A 115 0.89 -0.40 -4.12
C GLU A 115 1.13 -0.34 -2.62
N PHE A 116 1.55 -1.44 -1.99
CA PHE A 116 1.89 -1.44 -0.57
C PHE A 116 3.03 -0.46 -0.27
N SER A 117 4.05 -0.41 -1.13
CA SER A 117 5.13 0.57 -0.99
C SER A 117 4.65 2.02 -1.20
N ASN A 118 3.72 2.26 -2.11
CA ASN A 118 3.17 3.60 -2.35
C ASN A 118 2.32 4.08 -1.17
N LEU A 119 1.43 3.22 -0.67
CA LEU A 119 0.61 3.48 0.52
C LEU A 119 1.47 3.73 1.75
N ARG A 120 2.54 2.96 1.96
CA ARG A 120 3.49 3.19 3.07
C ARG A 120 4.14 4.58 2.99
N LYS A 121 4.51 5.05 1.79
CA LYS A 121 5.05 6.40 1.61
C LYS A 121 4.01 7.47 1.94
N GLN A 122 2.76 7.30 1.49
CA GLN A 122 1.65 8.21 1.80
C GLN A 122 1.34 8.24 3.30
N LEU A 123 1.34 7.08 3.95
CA LEU A 123 1.17 6.95 5.40
C LEU A 123 2.23 7.76 6.14
N VAL A 124 3.51 7.55 5.83
CA VAL A 124 4.62 8.28 6.45
C VAL A 124 4.47 9.79 6.24
N LYS A 125 4.10 10.23 5.03
CA LYS A 125 3.83 11.66 4.76
C LYS A 125 2.78 12.21 5.72
N HIS A 126 1.64 11.55 5.88
CA HIS A 126 0.57 12.03 6.76
C HIS A 126 0.95 11.95 8.25
N VAL A 127 1.70 10.94 8.67
CA VAL A 127 2.22 10.84 10.05
C VAL A 127 3.17 12.00 10.35
N VAL A 128 4.07 12.33 9.43
CA VAL A 128 5.03 13.42 9.60
C VAL A 128 4.33 14.77 9.66
N GLU A 129 3.39 15.06 8.77
CA GLU A 129 2.64 16.32 8.81
C GLU A 129 1.81 16.45 10.08
N ARG A 130 1.12 15.39 10.51
CA ARG A 130 0.39 15.39 11.78
C ARG A 130 1.30 15.66 12.97
N ARG A 131 2.50 15.04 13.00
CA ARG A 131 3.49 15.27 14.04
C ARG A 131 3.98 16.72 14.06
N ARG A 132 4.22 17.32 12.89
CA ARG A 132 4.61 18.74 12.79
C ARG A 132 3.53 19.68 13.33
N LEU A 133 2.27 19.43 13.00
CA LEU A 133 1.13 20.22 13.49
C LEU A 133 0.93 20.07 14.99
N LEU A 134 1.09 18.86 15.54
CA LEU A 134 1.04 18.63 16.98
C LEU A 134 2.17 19.36 17.70
N ASN A 135 3.40 19.31 17.19
CA ASN A 135 4.52 20.05 17.76
C ASN A 135 4.30 21.58 17.68
N TYR A 136 3.64 22.06 16.62
CA TYR A 136 3.25 23.47 16.52
C TYR A 136 2.22 23.85 17.59
N LEU A 137 1.17 23.04 17.77
CA LEU A 137 0.17 23.25 18.83
C LEU A 137 0.80 23.18 20.22
N GLU A 138 1.73 22.25 20.46
CA GLU A 138 2.42 22.12 21.74
C GLU A 138 3.15 23.41 22.12
N LYS A 139 3.83 24.04 21.16
CA LYS A 139 4.57 25.30 21.36
C LYS A 139 3.68 26.53 21.47
N THR A 140 2.56 26.55 20.75
CA THR A 140 1.71 27.74 20.63
C THR A 140 0.54 27.75 21.61
N ASN A 141 -0.08 26.60 21.84
CA ASN A 141 -1.23 26.45 22.73
C ASN A 141 -1.34 25.01 23.26
N TYR A 142 -0.74 24.80 24.43
CA TYR A 142 -0.72 23.50 25.10
C TYR A 142 -2.10 22.91 25.36
N SER A 143 -3.12 23.75 25.62
CA SER A 143 -4.50 23.28 25.85
C SER A 143 -5.12 22.64 24.60
N ARG A 144 -4.86 23.22 23.41
CA ARG A 144 -5.29 22.64 22.12
C ARG A 144 -4.52 21.37 21.81
N PHE A 145 -3.21 21.38 22.04
CA PHE A 145 -2.38 20.19 21.89
C PHE A 145 -2.91 19.01 22.72
N ARG A 146 -3.16 19.22 24.01
CA ARG A 146 -3.69 18.17 24.89
C ARG A 146 -5.01 17.60 24.37
N ARG A 147 -5.96 18.46 23.99
CA ARG A 147 -7.26 18.03 23.41
C ARG A 147 -7.07 17.25 22.12
N ALA A 148 -6.18 17.69 21.24
CA ALA A 148 -5.89 17.00 19.99
C ALA A 148 -5.29 15.61 20.25
N VAL A 149 -4.33 15.49 21.17
CA VAL A 149 -3.70 14.20 21.54
C VAL A 149 -4.73 13.24 22.16
N GLU A 150 -5.56 13.70 23.08
CA GLU A 150 -6.62 12.90 23.71
C GLU A 150 -7.62 12.36 22.67
N ARG A 151 -7.95 13.16 21.63
CA ARG A 151 -8.80 12.72 20.52
C ARG A 151 -8.16 11.68 19.62
N ILE A 152 -6.85 11.79 19.33
CA ILE A 152 -6.14 10.89 18.40
C ILE A 152 -5.80 9.56 19.11
N TYR A 153 -5.38 9.64 20.36
CA TYR A 153 -4.92 8.51 21.16
C TYR A 153 -5.79 8.40 22.41
N PRO A 154 -7.06 7.98 22.29
CA PRO A 154 -7.84 7.63 23.45
C PRO A 154 -7.10 6.48 24.13
N ARG A 155 -6.49 6.74 25.29
CA ARG A 155 -5.86 5.69 26.09
C ARG A 155 -6.92 4.61 26.30
N LYS A 156 -6.71 3.42 25.73
CA LYS A 156 -7.38 2.22 26.23
C LYS A 156 -6.78 1.99 27.62
N VAL A 157 -7.45 2.52 28.63
CA VAL A 157 -7.25 2.05 29.99
C VAL A 157 -7.67 0.58 29.95
N ALA A 158 -6.67 -0.30 30.11
CA ALA A 158 -6.85 -1.73 30.23
C ALA A 158 -7.63 -2.06 31.50
#